data_AF-A0A6V8I8I9-F1
#
_entry.id   AF-A0A6V8I8I9-F1
#
_cell.length_a   1.000
_cell.length_b   1.000
_cell.length_c   1.000
_cell.angle_alpha   90.00
_cell.angle_beta   90.00
_cell.angle_gamma   90.00
#
_symmetry.space_group_name_H-M   'P 1'
#
loop_
_entity.id
_entity.type
_entity.pdbx_description
1 polymer ?
#
loop_
_entity_poly.entity_id
_entity_poly.type
_entity_poly.pdbx_seq_one_letter_code
_entity_poly.pdbx_strand_id
1 'polypeptide(L)'
;MSNEPLKILGSILDDFLEKQSPGNTFWLNSTDDHVAKLAAEKDRIRETLTREGLTYVRGGNIVKGGAVSTISLDESVKKYGLKSVDIEIQRALSQIEQDPHAAAQYAGNVLEAVLKAYLDHKRKAYNTTDTLAELWKSAADVIGLRPADWDNKDLKRIASGLYSIVDGIAHLRNAKSSAHGRSEEQFQNITIKPRHARLAIHSAHTVCAYVLELFE
;
A
#
# COMPACT_ATOMS: atom_id res chain seq x y z
N MET A 1 13.66 -33.24 9.92
CA MET A 1 14.16 -31.91 9.51
C MET A 1 12.93 -31.04 9.34
N SER A 2 12.87 -29.85 9.94
CA SER A 2 11.64 -29.03 9.91
C SER A 2 11.33 -28.55 8.49
N ASN A 3 10.09 -28.74 8.03
CA ASN A 3 9.64 -28.45 6.67
C ASN A 3 9.36 -26.95 6.41
N GLU A 4 9.64 -26.05 7.37
CA GLU A 4 9.27 -24.62 7.27
C GLU A 4 10.43 -23.69 7.71
N PRO A 5 11.50 -23.56 6.91
CA PRO A 5 12.70 -22.77 7.27
C PRO A 5 12.41 -21.28 7.53
N LEU A 6 11.47 -20.67 6.80
CA LEU A 6 11.10 -19.27 7.00
C LEU A 6 10.35 -19.01 8.31
N LYS A 7 9.57 -19.99 8.79
CA LYS A 7 8.87 -19.89 10.08
C LYS A 7 9.84 -20.00 11.24
N ILE A 8 10.85 -20.85 11.12
CA ILE A 8 11.94 -20.93 12.10
C ILE A 8 12.71 -19.60 12.12
N LEU A 9 13.11 -19.10 10.95
CA LEU A 9 13.82 -17.83 10.85
C LEU A 9 12.98 -16.67 11.42
N GLY A 10 11.69 -16.62 11.13
CA GLY A 10 10.79 -15.60 11.64
C GLY A 10 10.62 -15.66 13.16
N SER A 11 10.48 -16.85 13.75
CA SER A 11 10.46 -17.05 15.20
C SER A 11 11.77 -16.62 15.89
N ILE A 12 12.91 -16.90 15.26
CA ILE A 12 14.23 -16.44 15.77
C ILE A 12 14.33 -14.90 15.74
N LEU A 13 13.86 -14.28 14.65
CA LEU A 13 13.92 -12.84 14.49
C LEU A 13 12.89 -12.10 15.35
N ASP A 14 11.79 -12.75 15.75
CA ASP A 14 10.71 -12.15 16.55
C ASP A 14 11.22 -11.56 17.86
N ASP A 15 11.95 -12.39 18.62
CA ASP A 15 12.52 -12.00 19.89
C ASP A 15 13.50 -10.82 19.77
N PHE A 16 14.29 -10.77 18.70
CA PHE A 16 15.27 -9.72 18.48
C PHE A 16 14.64 -8.43 17.94
N LEU A 17 13.73 -8.53 16.97
CA LEU A 17 13.13 -7.38 16.32
C LEU A 17 12.06 -6.71 17.20
N GLU A 18 11.29 -7.47 17.98
CA GLU A 18 10.14 -6.95 18.74
C GLU A 18 10.42 -6.57 20.19
N LYS A 19 11.35 -7.25 20.88
CA LYS A 19 11.66 -6.87 22.26
C LYS A 19 12.33 -5.49 22.26
N GLN A 20 11.64 -4.51 22.87
CA GLN A 20 12.27 -3.30 23.35
C GLN A 20 13.12 -3.68 24.57
N SER A 21 14.30 -3.07 24.71
CA SER A 21 15.23 -3.33 25.82
C SER A 21 14.48 -3.55 27.13
N PRO A 22 14.80 -4.61 27.91
CA PRO A 22 14.17 -4.81 29.19
C PRO A 22 14.34 -3.54 30.02
N GLY A 23 13.22 -2.95 30.41
CA GLY A 23 13.17 -1.88 31.38
C GLY A 23 13.76 -2.37 32.69
N ASN A 24 15.07 -2.18 32.84
CA ASN A 24 15.80 -2.02 34.08
C ASN A 24 17.27 -1.76 33.77
N THR A 25 17.65 -0.49 33.71
CA THR A 25 19.04 -0.10 33.93
C THR A 25 19.05 1.15 34.78
N PHE A 26 18.78 0.91 36.07
CA PHE A 26 18.91 1.87 37.17
C PHE A 26 20.37 2.37 37.39
N TRP A 27 21.35 1.90 36.60
CA TRP A 27 22.71 2.43 36.61
C TRP A 27 23.36 2.25 35.22
N LEU A 28 23.65 3.33 34.49
CA LEU A 28 24.81 3.53 33.59
C LEU A 28 24.54 4.67 32.59
N ASN A 29 25.38 5.71 32.64
CA ASN A 29 25.43 6.84 31.69
C ASN A 29 25.98 6.46 30.30
N SER A 30 25.59 5.29 29.76
CA SER A 30 26.10 4.74 28.48
C SER A 30 24.99 4.25 27.54
N THR A 31 23.73 4.60 27.82
CA THR A 31 22.54 3.98 27.20
C THR A 31 22.29 4.41 25.76
N ASP A 32 22.62 5.65 25.37
CA ASP A 32 22.24 6.18 24.06
C ASP A 32 22.97 5.52 22.89
N ASP A 33 24.29 5.30 23.03
CA ASP A 33 25.10 4.65 21.99
C ASP A 33 24.71 3.17 21.80
N HIS A 34 24.37 2.47 22.89
CA HIS A 34 23.94 1.08 22.82
C HIS A 34 22.53 0.93 22.20
N VAL A 35 21.61 1.84 22.52
CA VAL A 35 20.26 1.85 21.93
C VAL A 35 20.35 2.19 20.44
N ALA A 36 21.18 3.16 20.05
CA ALA A 36 21.41 3.52 18.65
C ALA A 36 22.05 2.37 17.85
N LYS A 37 23.04 1.68 18.42
CA LYS A 37 23.65 0.49 17.80
C LYS A 37 22.64 -0.64 17.62
N LEU A 38 21.84 -0.93 18.64
CA LEU A 38 20.81 -1.97 18.56
C LEU A 38 19.75 -1.64 17.48
N ALA A 39 19.35 -0.37 17.35
CA ALA A 39 18.44 0.07 16.30
C ALA A 39 19.06 -0.14 14.90
N ALA A 40 20.32 0.28 14.71
CA ALA A 40 21.04 0.10 13.45
C ALA A 40 21.18 -1.38 13.05
N GLU A 41 21.39 -2.28 14.01
CA GLU A 41 21.44 -3.72 13.74
C GLU A 41 20.08 -4.29 13.33
N LYS A 42 18.99 -3.87 13.97
CA LYS A 42 17.63 -4.26 13.58
C LYS A 42 17.31 -3.81 12.16
N ASP A 43 17.72 -2.61 11.77
CA ASP A 43 17.49 -2.08 10.43
C ASP A 43 18.32 -2.80 9.37
N ARG A 44 19.59 -3.12 9.66
CA ARG A 44 20.44 -3.93 8.78
C ARG A 44 19.84 -5.31 8.47
N ILE A 45 19.18 -5.94 9.44
CA ILE A 45 18.48 -7.22 9.23
C ILE A 45 17.29 -7.03 8.29
N ARG A 46 16.49 -5.98 8.49
CA ARG A 46 15.34 -5.68 7.60
C ARG A 46 15.80 -5.41 6.18
N GLU A 47 16.83 -4.60 5.99
CA GLU A 47 17.42 -4.32 4.67
C GLU A 47 17.92 -5.60 3.98
N THR A 48 18.57 -6.49 4.74
CA THR A 48 19.06 -7.76 4.21
C THR A 48 17.92 -8.68 3.79
N LEU A 49 16.85 -8.77 4.59
CA LEU A 49 15.65 -9.52 4.20
C LEU A 49 15.05 -8.95 2.92
N THR A 50 14.90 -7.62 2.84
CA THR A 50 14.36 -6.94 1.65
C THR A 50 15.20 -7.24 0.41
N ARG A 51 16.53 -7.19 0.51
CA ARG A 51 17.45 -7.52 -0.60
C ARG A 51 17.24 -8.94 -1.12
N GLU A 52 16.93 -9.88 -0.23
CA GLU A 52 16.65 -11.29 -0.59
C GLU A 52 15.16 -11.54 -0.93
N GLY A 53 14.35 -10.49 -1.10
CA GLY A 53 12.93 -10.59 -1.44
C GLY A 53 12.05 -11.12 -0.30
N LEU A 54 12.47 -10.92 0.94
CA LEU A 54 11.78 -11.35 2.15
C LEU A 54 11.35 -10.14 2.98
N THR A 55 10.22 -10.24 3.68
CA THR A 55 9.79 -9.21 4.62
C THR A 55 9.43 -9.84 5.95
N TYR A 56 9.98 -9.30 7.03
CA TYR A 56 9.54 -9.64 8.37
C TYR A 56 8.24 -8.90 8.70
N VAL A 57 7.24 -9.64 9.13
CA VAL A 57 5.95 -9.17 9.62
C VAL A 57 5.85 -9.52 11.10
N ARG A 58 5.32 -8.58 11.88
CA ARG A 58 5.11 -8.70 13.32
C ARG A 58 4.50 -10.06 13.70
N GLY A 59 4.98 -10.66 14.80
CA GLY A 59 4.60 -11.99 15.26
C GLY A 59 5.39 -13.11 14.59
N GLY A 60 6.65 -12.84 14.24
CA GLY A 60 7.59 -13.86 13.76
C GLY A 60 7.31 -14.41 12.37
N ASN A 61 6.64 -13.68 11.49
CA ASN A 61 6.29 -14.15 10.15
C ASN A 61 7.27 -13.60 9.10
N ILE A 62 7.76 -14.46 8.21
CA ILE A 62 8.57 -14.03 7.05
C ILE A 62 7.84 -14.38 5.77
N VAL A 63 7.54 -13.36 4.97
CA VAL A 63 6.82 -13.50 3.70
C VAL A 63 7.79 -13.35 2.53
N LYS A 64 7.68 -14.24 1.53
CA LYS A 64 8.38 -14.11 0.24
C LYS A 64 7.63 -13.15 -0.66
N GLY A 65 8.27 -12.04 -1.03
CA GLY A 65 8.25 -11.41 -2.35
C GLY A 65 6.93 -11.01 -3.01
N GLY A 66 5.77 -11.13 -2.35
CA GLY A 66 4.51 -10.52 -2.79
C GLY A 66 4.41 -9.03 -2.43
N ALA A 67 5.42 -8.50 -1.75
CA ALA A 67 5.47 -7.15 -1.22
C ALA A 67 6.31 -6.18 -2.08
N VAL A 68 6.90 -6.59 -3.21
CA VAL A 68 7.77 -5.71 -4.01
C VAL A 68 7.04 -4.44 -4.48
N SER A 69 5.75 -4.52 -4.81
CA SER A 69 4.95 -3.34 -5.14
C SER A 69 4.61 -2.47 -3.92
N THR A 70 4.38 -3.06 -2.74
CA THR A 70 4.14 -2.31 -1.49
C THR A 70 5.43 -1.73 -0.90
N ILE A 71 6.57 -2.41 -1.05
CA ILE A 71 7.90 -1.93 -0.65
C ILE A 71 8.33 -0.81 -1.59
N SER A 72 8.18 -1.00 -2.91
CA SER A 72 8.39 0.07 -3.90
C SER A 72 7.50 1.28 -3.65
N LEU A 73 6.23 1.06 -3.27
CA LEU A 73 5.31 2.13 -2.91
C LEU A 73 5.73 2.84 -1.61
N ASP A 74 6.03 2.11 -0.54
CA ASP A 74 6.46 2.66 0.75
C ASP A 74 7.78 3.45 0.63
N GLU A 75 8.75 2.91 -0.11
CA GLU A 75 10.02 3.59 -0.43
C GLU A 75 9.78 4.86 -1.24
N SER A 76 8.93 4.80 -2.26
CA SER A 76 8.59 5.98 -3.08
C SER A 76 7.84 7.04 -2.27
N VAL A 77 6.89 6.62 -1.43
CA VAL A 77 6.13 7.51 -0.54
C VAL A 77 7.06 8.23 0.43
N LYS A 78 8.04 7.53 1.01
CA LYS A 78 9.07 8.13 1.86
C LYS A 78 10.00 9.06 1.07
N LYS A 79 10.48 8.63 -0.10
CA LYS A 79 11.35 9.41 -1.00
C LYS A 79 10.73 10.77 -1.35
N TYR A 80 9.43 10.80 -1.66
CA TYR A 80 8.72 12.02 -2.04
C TYR A 80 8.01 12.73 -0.86
N GLY A 81 8.18 12.25 0.37
CA GLY A 81 7.62 12.88 1.57
C GLY A 81 6.09 12.86 1.65
N LEU A 82 5.43 11.88 1.01
CA LEU A 82 3.97 11.81 0.84
C LEU A 82 3.27 11.24 2.08
N LYS A 83 3.38 11.93 3.23
CA LYS A 83 2.82 11.48 4.52
C LYS A 83 1.31 11.19 4.47
N SER A 84 0.56 11.94 3.67
CA SER A 84 -0.88 11.71 3.49
C SER A 84 -1.17 10.35 2.87
N VAL A 85 -0.34 9.92 1.91
CA VAL A 85 -0.47 8.60 1.25
C VAL A 85 -0.17 7.48 2.24
N ASP A 86 0.91 7.59 3.03
CA ASP A 86 1.26 6.60 4.06
C ASP A 86 0.13 6.41 5.08
N ILE A 87 -0.44 7.51 5.57
CA ILE A 87 -1.57 7.47 6.51
C ILE A 87 -2.77 6.71 5.92
N GLU A 88 -3.13 6.96 4.66
CA GLU A 88 -4.26 6.25 4.02
C GLU A 88 -3.94 4.77 3.78
N ILE A 89 -2.70 4.42 3.45
CA ILE A 89 -2.25 3.02 3.31
C ILE A 89 -2.41 2.28 4.63
N GLN A 90 -1.85 2.81 5.72
CA GLN A 90 -1.95 2.18 7.04
C GLN A 90 -3.40 2.06 7.50
N ARG A 91 -4.22 3.09 7.23
CA ARG A 91 -5.65 3.07 7.54
C ARG A 91 -6.37 1.96 6.77
N ALA A 92 -6.14 1.84 5.47
CA ALA A 92 -6.73 0.78 4.64
C ALA A 92 -6.38 -0.61 5.15
N LEU A 93 -5.10 -0.86 5.44
CA LEU A 93 -4.61 -2.15 5.92
C LEU A 93 -5.20 -2.52 7.30
N SER A 94 -5.30 -1.55 8.21
CA SER A 94 -5.84 -1.78 9.56
C SER A 94 -7.31 -2.22 9.59
N GLN A 95 -8.06 -1.94 8.52
CA GLN A 95 -9.50 -2.18 8.45
C GLN A 95 -9.87 -3.47 7.74
N ILE A 96 -8.91 -4.18 7.12
CA ILE A 96 -9.17 -5.36 6.27
C ILE A 96 -10.03 -6.41 6.99
N GLU A 97 -9.73 -6.70 8.26
CA GLU A 97 -10.45 -7.72 9.04
C GLU A 97 -11.64 -7.13 9.82
N GLN A 98 -11.60 -5.85 10.18
CA GLN A 98 -12.60 -5.21 11.06
C GLN A 98 -13.79 -4.63 10.28
N ASP A 99 -13.52 -3.88 9.22
CA ASP A 99 -14.51 -3.32 8.29
C ASP A 99 -13.94 -3.41 6.86
N PRO A 100 -14.09 -4.57 6.19
CA PRO A 100 -13.61 -4.77 4.83
C PRO A 100 -14.18 -3.76 3.83
N HIS A 101 -15.39 -3.24 4.10
CA HIS A 101 -16.00 -2.23 3.26
C HIS A 101 -15.29 -0.87 3.42
N ALA A 102 -14.96 -0.48 4.65
CA ALA A 102 -14.13 0.71 4.87
C ALA A 102 -12.73 0.53 4.28
N ALA A 103 -12.11 -0.64 4.43
CA ALA A 103 -10.82 -0.96 3.82
C ALA A 103 -10.84 -0.76 2.29
N ALA A 104 -11.88 -1.23 1.60
CA ALA A 104 -12.07 -1.01 0.17
C ALA A 104 -12.29 0.47 -0.20
N GLN A 105 -12.99 1.23 0.65
CA GLN A 105 -13.14 2.68 0.47
C GLN A 105 -11.79 3.41 0.61
N TYR A 106 -10.98 3.04 1.60
CA TYR A 106 -9.65 3.62 1.80
C TYR A 106 -8.69 3.31 0.65
N ALA A 107 -8.85 2.20 -0.08
CA ALA A 107 -8.09 1.97 -1.31
C ALA A 107 -8.31 3.10 -2.36
N GLY A 108 -9.53 3.63 -2.46
CA GLY A 108 -9.84 4.78 -3.29
C GLY A 108 -9.23 6.09 -2.79
N ASN A 109 -9.09 6.26 -1.47
CA ASN A 109 -8.41 7.40 -0.88
C ASN A 109 -6.90 7.38 -1.17
N VAL A 110 -6.28 6.20 -1.12
CA VAL A 110 -4.86 6.03 -1.48
C VAL A 110 -4.62 6.45 -2.93
N LEU A 111 -5.45 5.99 -3.86
CA LEU A 111 -5.37 6.43 -5.27
C LEU A 111 -5.55 7.93 -5.40
N GLU A 112 -6.58 8.51 -4.76
CA GLU A 112 -6.82 9.95 -4.83
C GLU A 112 -5.61 10.75 -4.32
N ALA A 113 -5.04 10.37 -3.18
CA ALA A 113 -3.89 11.03 -2.59
C ALA A 113 -2.66 10.98 -3.50
N VAL A 114 -2.37 9.82 -4.11
CA VAL A 114 -1.24 9.66 -5.04
C VAL A 114 -1.46 10.44 -6.33
N LEU A 115 -2.66 10.40 -6.90
CA LEU A 115 -2.96 11.11 -8.14
C LEU A 115 -2.88 12.63 -7.96
N LYS A 116 -3.40 13.16 -6.85
CA LYS A 116 -3.25 14.57 -6.50
C LYS A 116 -1.78 14.95 -6.34
N ALA A 117 -1.02 14.17 -5.57
CA ALA A 117 0.43 14.39 -5.40
C ALA A 117 1.19 14.39 -6.73
N TYR A 118 0.86 13.47 -7.64
CA TYR A 118 1.46 13.40 -8.98
C TYR A 118 1.11 14.62 -9.84
N LEU A 119 -0.17 15.01 -9.87
CA LEU A 119 -0.63 16.16 -10.65
C LEU A 119 -0.03 17.46 -10.11
N ASP A 120 0.05 17.62 -8.79
CA ASP A 120 0.73 18.73 -8.13
C ASP A 120 2.21 18.77 -8.52
N HIS A 121 2.89 17.62 -8.48
CA HIS A 121 4.29 17.49 -8.87
C HIS A 121 4.53 17.89 -10.34
N LYS A 122 3.68 17.45 -11.26
CA LYS A 122 3.74 17.82 -12.69
C LYS A 122 3.08 19.18 -13.00
N ARG A 123 2.69 19.95 -11.97
CA ARG A 123 2.04 21.29 -12.07
C ARG A 123 0.79 21.29 -12.96
N LYS A 124 0.02 20.21 -12.94
CA LYS A 124 -1.24 20.07 -13.66
C LYS A 124 -2.39 20.39 -12.72
N ALA A 125 -3.17 21.42 -13.04
CA ALA A 125 -4.33 21.79 -12.25
C ALA A 125 -5.44 20.71 -12.32
N TYR A 126 -6.12 20.52 -11.20
CA TYR A 126 -7.33 19.72 -11.02
C TYR A 126 -8.27 20.46 -10.06
N ASN A 127 -9.57 20.15 -10.09
CA ASN A 127 -10.51 20.75 -9.14
C ASN A 127 -10.57 19.93 -7.85
N THR A 128 -10.83 20.58 -6.73
CA THR A 128 -11.02 19.90 -5.43
C THR A 128 -12.24 18.96 -5.42
N THR A 129 -13.17 19.16 -6.36
CA THR A 129 -14.39 18.36 -6.54
C THR A 129 -14.23 17.25 -7.58
N ASP A 130 -13.09 17.14 -8.25
CA ASP A 130 -12.86 16.10 -9.26
C ASP A 130 -13.00 14.72 -8.63
N THR A 131 -13.72 13.85 -9.32
CA THR A 131 -13.89 12.44 -8.97
C THR A 131 -12.59 11.67 -9.19
N LEU A 132 -12.50 10.48 -8.59
CA LEU A 132 -11.34 9.61 -8.79
C LEU A 132 -11.09 9.28 -10.27
N ALA A 133 -12.16 9.10 -11.05
CA ALA A 133 -12.07 8.84 -12.48
C ALA A 133 -11.52 10.05 -13.27
N GLU A 134 -11.92 11.28 -12.91
CA GLU A 134 -11.43 12.51 -13.53
C GLU A 134 -9.96 12.78 -13.19
N LEU A 135 -9.56 12.55 -11.93
CA LEU A 135 -8.16 12.62 -11.51
C LEU A 135 -7.30 11.59 -12.25
N TRP A 136 -7.78 10.35 -12.38
CA TRP A 136 -7.07 9.31 -13.10
C TRP A 136 -6.91 9.65 -14.58
N LYS A 137 -7.96 10.12 -15.24
CA LYS A 137 -7.89 10.56 -16.63
C LYS A 137 -6.84 11.66 -16.81
N SER A 138 -6.87 12.67 -15.95
CA SER A 138 -5.90 13.78 -15.98
C SER A 138 -4.47 13.31 -15.77
N ALA A 139 -4.23 12.39 -14.82
CA ALA A 139 -2.92 11.82 -14.57
C ALA A 139 -2.45 10.93 -15.73
N ALA A 140 -3.32 10.06 -16.25
CA ALA A 140 -3.03 9.18 -17.38
C ALA A 140 -2.67 9.95 -18.65
N ASP A 141 -3.33 11.09 -18.89
CA ASP A 141 -2.99 12.00 -20.00
C ASP A 141 -1.58 12.59 -19.84
N VAL A 142 -1.18 12.96 -18.61
CA VAL A 142 0.17 13.49 -18.33
C VAL A 142 1.24 12.39 -18.38
N ILE A 143 0.90 11.18 -17.91
CA ILE A 143 1.77 9.99 -17.95
C ILE A 143 2.00 9.51 -19.40
N GLY A 144 1.05 9.76 -20.30
CA GLY A 144 1.05 9.15 -21.63
C GLY A 144 0.49 7.73 -21.65
N LEU A 145 -0.33 7.36 -20.65
CA LEU A 145 -1.05 6.08 -20.60
C LEU A 145 -2.31 6.13 -21.47
N ARG A 146 -2.11 6.47 -22.75
CA ARG A 146 -3.16 6.58 -23.76
C ARG A 146 -3.02 5.38 -24.70
N PRO A 147 -3.89 4.36 -24.62
CA PRO A 147 -3.76 3.15 -25.43
C PRO A 147 -3.73 3.42 -26.94
N ALA A 148 -4.31 4.53 -27.39
CA ALA A 148 -4.26 4.96 -28.79
C ALA A 148 -2.83 5.29 -29.25
N ASP A 149 -1.96 5.75 -28.37
CA ASP A 149 -0.61 6.24 -28.68
C ASP A 149 0.44 5.13 -28.71
N TRP A 150 0.09 3.93 -28.24
CA TRP A 150 1.04 2.83 -28.14
C TRP A 150 0.94 1.98 -29.41
N ASP A 151 2.01 1.33 -29.85
CA ASP A 151 1.93 0.37 -30.96
C ASP A 151 1.78 -1.08 -30.44
N ASN A 152 2.28 -1.34 -29.24
CA ASN A 152 2.27 -2.67 -28.65
C ASN A 152 0.88 -3.02 -28.09
N LYS A 153 0.20 -4.00 -28.70
CA LYS A 153 -1.13 -4.48 -28.31
C LYS A 153 -1.22 -4.98 -26.86
N ASP A 154 -0.16 -5.57 -26.33
CA ASP A 154 -0.16 -6.18 -25.00
C ASP A 154 -0.02 -5.09 -23.93
N LEU A 155 0.82 -4.08 -24.20
CA LEU A 155 0.88 -2.89 -23.36
C LEU A 155 -0.45 -2.13 -23.35
N LYS A 156 -1.13 -1.98 -24.51
CA LYS A 156 -2.48 -1.38 -24.55
C LYS A 156 -3.45 -2.12 -23.64
N ARG A 157 -3.42 -3.45 -23.66
CA ARG A 157 -4.30 -4.29 -22.84
C ARG A 157 -4.04 -4.09 -21.35
N ILE A 158 -2.78 -3.95 -20.95
CA ILE A 158 -2.40 -3.63 -19.57
C ILE A 158 -2.93 -2.25 -19.18
N ALA A 159 -2.70 -1.23 -20.02
CA ALA A 159 -3.20 0.13 -19.77
C ALA A 159 -4.73 0.17 -19.62
N SER A 160 -5.47 -0.48 -20.51
CA SER A 160 -6.92 -0.65 -20.39
C SER A 160 -7.33 -1.36 -19.09
N GLY A 161 -6.56 -2.37 -18.66
CA GLY A 161 -6.77 -3.04 -17.38
C GLY A 161 -6.61 -2.11 -16.17
N LEU A 162 -5.65 -1.17 -16.20
CA LEU A 162 -5.48 -0.17 -15.15
C LEU A 162 -6.70 0.75 -15.05
N TYR A 163 -7.26 1.18 -16.18
CA TYR A 163 -8.53 1.93 -16.19
C TYR A 163 -9.66 1.16 -15.51
N SER A 164 -9.83 -0.13 -15.83
CA SER A 164 -10.86 -0.96 -15.20
C SER A 164 -10.65 -1.14 -13.70
N ILE A 165 -9.40 -1.24 -13.24
CA ILE A 165 -9.07 -1.32 -11.81
C ILE A 165 -9.47 -0.03 -11.10
N VAL A 166 -9.06 1.12 -11.62
CA VAL A 166 -9.34 2.42 -11.01
C VAL A 166 -10.85 2.70 -10.98
N ASP A 167 -11.56 2.40 -12.06
CA ASP A 167 -13.01 2.53 -12.15
C ASP A 167 -13.73 1.65 -11.11
N GLY A 168 -13.34 0.38 -11.00
CA GLY A 168 -13.87 -0.54 -9.98
C GLY A 168 -13.65 -0.03 -8.55
N ILE A 169 -12.47 0.52 -8.26
CA ILE A 169 -12.16 1.09 -6.94
C ILE A 169 -12.96 2.38 -6.69
N ALA A 170 -13.14 3.23 -7.71
CA ALA A 170 -13.99 4.42 -7.62
C ALA A 170 -15.44 4.06 -7.25
N HIS A 171 -15.98 2.98 -7.82
CA HIS A 171 -17.29 2.46 -7.46
C HIS A 171 -17.35 1.93 -6.02
N LEU A 172 -16.33 1.17 -5.57
CA LEU A 172 -16.26 0.66 -4.19
C LEU A 172 -16.21 1.79 -3.16
N ARG A 173 -15.48 2.87 -3.45
CA ARG A 173 -15.43 4.07 -2.62
C ARG A 173 -16.81 4.71 -2.43
N ASN A 174 -17.62 4.75 -3.49
CA ASN A 174 -18.94 5.37 -3.47
C ASN A 174 -20.06 4.43 -2.97
N ALA A 175 -19.78 3.13 -2.82
CA ALA A 175 -20.79 2.14 -2.47
C ALA A 175 -21.39 2.33 -1.06
N LYS A 176 -20.60 2.81 -0.07
CA LYS A 176 -21.07 3.02 1.32
C LYS A 176 -22.05 4.19 1.43
N SER A 177 -21.84 5.27 0.66
CA SER A 177 -22.78 6.40 0.65
C SER A 177 -24.12 6.02 0.01
N SER A 178 -24.07 5.19 -1.04
CA SER A 178 -25.26 4.66 -1.74
C SER A 178 -26.00 3.55 -0.98
N ALA A 179 -25.50 3.07 0.17
CA ALA A 179 -26.12 2.02 0.96
C ALA A 179 -27.34 2.51 1.78
N HIS A 180 -27.57 3.83 1.86
CA HIS A 180 -28.77 4.41 2.48
C HIS A 180 -29.96 4.26 1.52
N GLY A 181 -30.61 3.09 1.53
CA GLY A 181 -31.85 2.84 0.76
C GLY A 181 -31.92 1.53 -0.04
N ARG A 182 -31.00 0.57 0.16
CA ARG A 182 -31.00 -0.71 -0.55
C ARG A 182 -31.85 -1.77 0.16
N SER A 183 -32.49 -2.66 -0.61
CA SER A 183 -33.23 -3.81 -0.07
C SER A 183 -32.29 -4.85 0.56
N GLU A 184 -32.80 -5.70 1.45
CA GLU A 184 -32.05 -6.79 2.11
C GLU A 184 -31.29 -7.68 1.09
N GLU A 185 -31.90 -7.94 -0.07
CA GLU A 185 -31.32 -8.74 -1.17
C GLU A 185 -30.13 -8.03 -1.84
N GLN A 186 -30.17 -6.71 -1.97
CA GLN A 186 -29.05 -5.91 -2.48
C GLN A 186 -27.90 -5.81 -1.46
N PHE A 187 -28.20 -5.91 -0.17
CA PHE A 187 -27.19 -5.94 0.90
C PHE A 187 -26.39 -7.26 0.89
N GLN A 188 -27.06 -8.39 0.63
CA GLN A 188 -26.41 -9.70 0.54
C GLN A 188 -25.47 -9.85 -0.67
N ASN A 189 -25.81 -9.23 -1.81
CA ASN A 189 -24.97 -9.25 -3.02
C ASN A 189 -23.76 -8.31 -2.99
N ILE A 190 -23.63 -7.42 -1.99
CA ILE A 190 -22.54 -6.43 -1.87
C ILE A 190 -21.67 -6.70 -0.63
N THR A 191 -21.67 -7.93 -0.09
CA THR A 191 -20.81 -8.22 1.06
C THR A 191 -19.33 -8.26 0.65
N ILE A 192 -18.62 -7.16 0.91
CA ILE A 192 -17.16 -7.10 0.81
C ILE A 192 -16.57 -7.93 1.94
N LYS A 193 -15.80 -8.97 1.58
CA LYS A 193 -15.07 -9.84 2.52
C LYS A 193 -13.63 -9.35 2.63
N PRO A 194 -12.88 -9.71 3.70
CA PRO A 194 -11.46 -9.32 3.85
C PRO A 194 -10.60 -9.63 2.61
N ARG A 195 -10.86 -10.74 1.91
CA ARG A 195 -10.18 -11.08 0.65
C ARG A 195 -10.47 -10.11 -0.50
N HIS A 196 -11.68 -9.56 -0.58
CA HIS A 196 -12.06 -8.58 -1.59
C HIS A 196 -11.44 -7.21 -1.26
N ALA A 197 -11.40 -6.85 0.02
CA ALA A 197 -10.70 -5.65 0.49
C ALA A 197 -9.20 -5.72 0.18
N ARG A 198 -8.54 -6.85 0.46
CA ARG A 198 -7.15 -7.10 0.07
C ARG A 198 -6.93 -6.94 -1.44
N LEU A 199 -7.81 -7.50 -2.26
CA LEU A 199 -7.74 -7.34 -3.71
C LEU A 199 -7.77 -5.86 -4.11
N ALA A 200 -8.75 -5.10 -3.62
CA ALA A 200 -8.87 -3.68 -3.93
C ALA A 200 -7.63 -2.87 -3.50
N ILE A 201 -7.14 -3.09 -2.29
CA ILE A 201 -5.95 -2.41 -1.75
C ILE A 201 -4.70 -2.74 -2.57
N HIS A 202 -4.45 -4.02 -2.85
CA HIS A 202 -3.26 -4.42 -3.61
C HIS A 202 -3.32 -3.96 -5.07
N SER A 203 -4.51 -3.94 -5.66
CA SER A 203 -4.73 -3.36 -6.99
C SER A 203 -4.45 -1.86 -6.97
N ALA A 204 -4.96 -1.11 -5.98
CA ALA A 204 -4.66 0.30 -5.80
C ALA A 204 -3.16 0.55 -5.64
N HIS A 205 -2.47 -0.25 -4.82
CA HIS A 205 -1.03 -0.14 -4.60
C HIS A 205 -0.23 -0.33 -5.89
N THR A 206 -0.60 -1.32 -6.71
CA THR A 206 0.05 -1.55 -8.00
C THR A 206 -0.04 -0.32 -8.91
N VAL A 207 -1.23 0.31 -8.99
CA VAL A 207 -1.41 1.54 -9.77
C VAL A 207 -0.60 2.69 -9.17
N CYS A 208 -0.64 2.88 -7.85
CA CYS A 208 0.08 3.94 -7.17
C CYS A 208 1.60 3.83 -7.34
N ALA A 209 2.16 2.63 -7.21
CA ALA A 209 3.58 2.38 -7.40
C ALA A 209 4.03 2.79 -8.81
N TYR A 210 3.27 2.39 -9.84
CA TYR A 210 3.54 2.79 -11.22
C TYR A 210 3.45 4.31 -11.43
N VAL A 211 2.45 4.99 -10.85
CA VAL A 211 2.35 6.46 -10.92
C VAL A 211 3.53 7.13 -10.25
N LEU A 212 3.98 6.63 -9.10
CA LEU A 212 5.11 7.19 -8.35
C LEU A 212 6.47 6.97 -9.01
N GLU A 213 6.63 5.88 -9.74
CA GLU A 213 7.82 5.64 -10.59
C GLU A 213 8.01 6.79 -11.59
N LEU A 214 6.91 7.40 -12.05
CA LEU A 214 6.90 8.46 -13.05
C LEU A 214 7.05 9.88 -12.46
N PHE A 215 7.36 10.00 -11.16
CA PHE A 215 7.71 11.29 -10.56
C PHE A 215 9.05 11.81 -11.06
N GLU A 216 9.97 10.93 -11.44
CA GLU A 216 11.26 11.30 -12.03
C GLU A 216 11.08 12.09 -13.35
#